data_AF-A0A937VSI1-F1
#
_entry.id   AF-A0A937VSI1-F1
#
_cell.length_a   1.000
_cell.length_b   1.000
_cell.length_c   1.000
_cell.angle_alpha   90.00
_cell.angle_beta   90.00
_cell.angle_gamma   90.00
#
_symmetry.space_group_name_H-M   'P 1'
#
loop_
_entity.id
_entity.type
_entity.pdbx_description
1 polymer ?
#
loop_
_entity_poly.entity_id
_entity_poly.type
_entity_poly.pdbx_seq_one_letter_code
_entity_poly.pdbx_strand_id
1 'polypeptide(L)'
;MGFWAALQFLTIFPTPLPHKVDDKPAGESLTYFPLVGLILGAILFGLQYVLKFIFPPMVTNALIIAALVILTGAHHLDGLIDTCDGVFAGKTIKRRLAIMADTRVGTFGIAGAILVTLLKYASLSAVPMLPALLLMPTLSRWGMVIAIFTFPYARASGMGSAFKQGATWQRLAIA
;
A
#
# COMPACT_ATOMS: atom_id res chain seq x y z
N MET A 1 0.14 4.93 -20.39
CA MET A 1 -0.91 5.24 -19.40
C MET A 1 -0.68 4.52 -18.07
N GLY A 2 -0.15 3.28 -18.06
CA GLY A 2 0.08 2.50 -16.85
C GLY A 2 0.79 3.21 -15.68
N PHE A 3 1.85 4.00 -15.92
CA PHE A 3 2.52 4.73 -14.85
C PHE A 3 1.61 5.71 -14.10
N TRP A 4 0.86 6.55 -14.84
CA TRP A 4 -0.06 7.51 -14.23
C TRP A 4 -1.18 6.80 -13.46
N ALA A 5 -1.67 5.66 -13.98
CA ALA A 5 -2.68 4.86 -13.29
C ALA A 5 -2.11 4.24 -11.99
N ALA A 6 -0.85 3.80 -11.99
CA ALA A 6 -0.17 3.31 -10.78
C ALA A 6 -0.01 4.42 -9.75
N LEU A 7 0.43 5.60 -10.20
CA LEU A 7 0.63 6.76 -9.33
C LEU A 7 -0.69 7.20 -8.69
N GLN A 8 -1.76 7.33 -9.49
CA GLN A 8 -3.09 7.71 -9.01
C GLN A 8 -3.68 6.69 -8.03
N PHE A 9 -3.44 5.39 -8.24
CA PHE A 9 -3.98 4.34 -7.38
C PHE A 9 -3.23 4.23 -6.05
N LEU A 10 -1.91 4.39 -6.07
CA LEU A 10 -1.05 4.14 -4.91
C LEU A 10 -0.75 5.39 -4.07
N THR A 11 -1.03 6.59 -4.61
CA THR A 11 -0.71 7.86 -3.94
C THR A 11 -1.82 8.89 -4.10
N ILE A 12 -1.76 9.94 -3.29
CA ILE A 12 -2.65 11.11 -3.40
C ILE A 12 -2.22 12.11 -4.48
N PHE A 13 -1.17 11.82 -5.26
CA PHE A 13 -0.65 12.79 -6.21
C PHE A 13 -1.64 13.03 -7.36
N PRO A 14 -1.83 14.30 -7.77
CA PRO A 14 -2.69 14.60 -8.90
C PRO A 14 -2.08 14.01 -10.16
N THR A 15 -2.91 13.42 -11.00
CA THR A 15 -2.51 12.82 -12.28
C THR A 15 -3.39 13.36 -13.40
N PRO A 16 -2.93 13.34 -14.66
CA PRO A 16 -3.73 13.80 -15.80
C PRO A 16 -4.85 12.82 -16.19
N LEU A 17 -5.00 11.69 -15.49
CA LEU A 17 -6.02 10.70 -15.79
C LEU A 17 -7.38 11.10 -15.18
N PRO A 18 -8.49 10.84 -15.91
CA PRO A 18 -9.82 10.99 -15.33
C PRO A 18 -10.00 10.03 -14.13
N HIS A 19 -10.86 10.40 -13.18
CA HIS A 19 -11.08 9.62 -11.95
C HIS A 19 -11.61 8.19 -12.21
N LYS A 20 -12.22 7.92 -13.36
CA LYS A 20 -12.51 6.56 -13.81
C LYS A 20 -11.39 6.09 -14.73
N VAL A 21 -10.55 5.21 -14.18
CA VAL A 21 -9.56 4.47 -14.95
C VAL A 21 -10.25 3.25 -15.55
N ASP A 22 -10.24 3.14 -16.88
CA ASP A 22 -10.72 1.94 -17.57
C ASP A 22 -9.92 0.69 -17.15
N ASP A 23 -10.49 -0.50 -17.38
CA ASP A 23 -9.85 -1.76 -16.96
C ASP A 23 -8.47 -2.00 -17.60
N LYS A 24 -8.26 -1.50 -18.83
CA LYS A 24 -6.99 -1.65 -19.57
C LYS A 24 -5.80 -0.94 -18.89
N PRO A 25 -5.87 0.38 -18.59
CA PRO A 25 -4.81 1.05 -17.84
C PRO A 25 -4.54 0.46 -16.46
N ALA A 26 -5.54 -0.13 -15.78
CA ALA A 26 -5.34 -0.75 -14.48
C ALA A 26 -4.40 -1.96 -14.55
N GLY A 27 -4.60 -2.85 -15.54
CA GLY A 27 -3.69 -3.99 -15.75
C GLY A 27 -2.25 -3.58 -16.10
N GLU A 28 -2.09 -2.58 -16.97
CA GLU A 28 -0.77 -2.04 -17.34
C GLU A 28 -0.04 -1.37 -16.18
N SER A 29 -0.78 -0.85 -15.20
CA SER A 29 -0.18 -0.14 -14.08
C SER A 29 0.64 -1.04 -13.14
N LEU A 30 0.38 -2.36 -13.14
CA LEU A 30 1.05 -3.33 -12.27
C LEU A 30 2.58 -3.31 -12.41
N THR A 31 3.11 -3.13 -13.62
CA THR A 31 4.57 -3.04 -13.87
C THR A 31 5.22 -1.82 -13.24
N TYR A 32 4.43 -0.81 -12.88
CA TYR A 32 4.92 0.44 -12.31
C TYR A 32 4.71 0.53 -10.80
N PHE A 33 4.06 -0.45 -10.18
CA PHE A 33 3.84 -0.46 -8.72
C PHE A 33 5.16 -0.34 -7.95
N PRO A 34 6.20 -1.16 -8.24
CA PRO A 34 7.48 -1.05 -7.53
C PRO A 34 8.17 0.28 -7.78
N LEU A 35 8.10 0.81 -9.00
CA LEU A 35 8.63 2.15 -9.32
C LEU A 35 7.94 3.25 -8.49
N VAL A 36 6.61 3.20 -8.33
CA VAL A 36 5.89 4.13 -7.45
C VAL A 36 6.31 3.96 -5.99
N GLY A 37 6.56 2.71 -5.56
CA GLY A 37 7.18 2.43 -4.27
C GLY A 37 8.55 3.10 -4.12
N LEU A 38 9.41 3.02 -5.13
CA LEU A 38 10.73 3.66 -5.12
C LEU A 38 10.62 5.19 -5.04
N ILE A 39 9.67 5.79 -5.77
CA ILE A 39 9.39 7.23 -5.72
C ILE A 39 8.96 7.64 -4.31
N LEU A 40 8.02 6.91 -3.69
CA LEU A 40 7.62 7.14 -2.30
C LEU A 40 8.83 7.05 -1.36
N GLY A 41 9.66 6.03 -1.54
CA GLY A 41 10.87 5.86 -0.73
C GLY A 41 11.86 7.01 -0.86
N ALA A 42 12.07 7.52 -2.08
CA ALA A 42 12.93 8.67 -2.33
C ALA A 42 12.39 9.94 -1.67
N ILE A 43 11.07 10.17 -1.72
CA ILE A 43 10.42 11.30 -1.04
C ILE A 43 10.58 11.18 0.47
N LEU A 44 10.34 10.00 1.05
CA LEU A 44 10.50 9.77 2.48
C LEU A 44 11.95 9.94 2.92
N PHE A 45 12.92 9.49 2.11
CA PHE A 45 14.33 9.72 2.38
C PHE A 45 14.69 11.21 2.37
N GLY A 46 14.22 11.97 1.37
CA GLY A 46 14.41 13.42 1.32
C GLY A 46 13.79 14.12 2.53
N LEU A 47 12.59 13.71 2.93
CA LEU A 47 11.92 14.23 4.12
C LEU A 47 12.72 13.89 5.40
N GLN A 48 13.21 12.66 5.53
CA GLN A 48 14.02 12.24 6.67
C GLN A 48 15.31 13.06 6.77
N TYR A 49 15.94 13.32 5.61
CA TYR A 49 17.17 14.11 5.54
C TYR A 49 16.98 15.53 6.05
N VAL A 50 15.82 16.15 5.80
CA VAL A 50 15.50 17.50 6.31
C VAL A 50 15.07 17.46 7.78
N LEU A 51 14.15 16.56 8.13
CA LEU A 51 13.56 16.50 9.48
C LEU A 51 14.57 16.17 10.57
N LYS A 52 15.63 15.39 10.27
CA LYS A 52 16.66 15.05 11.26
C LYS A 52 17.43 16.26 11.81
N PHE A 53 17.41 17.39 11.11
CA PHE A 53 18.04 18.64 11.57
C PHE A 53 17.10 19.50 12.42
N ILE A 54 15.81 19.16 12.45
CA ILE A 54 14.75 19.95 13.11
C ILE A 54 14.24 19.22 14.36
N PHE A 55 14.13 17.89 14.29
CA PHE A 55 13.49 17.07 15.31
C PHE A 55 14.39 15.95 15.83
N PRO A 56 14.18 15.48 17.08
CA PRO A 56 14.83 14.27 17.58
C PRO A 56 14.51 13.03 16.73
N PRO A 57 15.35 11.96 16.77
CA PRO A 57 15.15 10.76 15.95
C PRO A 57 13.77 10.11 16.13
N MET A 58 13.28 10.06 17.37
CA MET A 58 11.97 9.50 17.71
C MET A 58 10.82 10.25 17.01
N VAL A 59 10.83 11.59 17.09
CA VAL A 59 9.81 12.41 16.43
C VAL A 59 9.92 12.30 14.91
N THR A 60 11.15 12.27 14.37
CA THR A 60 11.38 12.08 12.93
C THR A 60 10.79 10.77 12.43
N ASN A 61 10.98 9.65 13.14
CA ASN A 61 10.41 8.35 12.74
C ASN A 61 8.88 8.39 12.68
N ALA A 62 8.23 9.02 13.68
CA ALA A 62 6.78 9.18 13.69
C ALA A 62 6.28 10.03 12.50
N LEU A 63 6.95 11.14 12.20
CA LEU A 63 6.62 12.02 11.07
C LEU A 63 6.81 11.32 9.72
N ILE A 64 7.84 10.49 9.57
CA ILE A 64 8.06 9.70 8.34
C ILE A 64 6.95 8.68 8.12
N ILE A 65 6.50 8.01 9.18
CA ILE A 65 5.37 7.08 9.08
C ILE A 65 4.08 7.84 8.74
N ALA A 66 3.83 8.98 9.39
CA ALA A 66 2.68 9.83 9.08
C ALA A 66 2.70 10.30 7.62
N ALA A 67 3.86 10.74 7.12
CA ALA A 67 4.04 11.12 5.72
C ALA A 67 3.73 9.96 4.77
N LEU A 68 4.20 8.74 5.05
CA LEU A 68 3.87 7.57 4.23
C LEU A 68 2.36 7.30 4.20
N VAL A 69 1.67 7.41 5.34
CA VAL A 69 0.21 7.21 5.42
C VAL A 69 -0.51 8.28 4.58
N ILE A 70 -0.15 9.55 4.73
CA ILE A 70 -0.74 10.66 3.97
C ILE A 70 -0.49 10.50 2.48
N LEU A 71 0.77 10.28 2.07
CA LEU A 71 1.16 10.15 0.67
C LEU A 71 0.44 9.02 -0.04
N THR A 72 0.05 7.98 0.69
CA THR A 72 -0.65 6.80 0.15
C THR A 72 -2.17 6.87 0.30
N GLY A 73 -2.70 7.98 0.81
CA GLY A 73 -4.14 8.14 1.07
C GLY A 73 -4.68 7.17 2.11
N ALA A 74 -3.80 6.63 2.96
CA ALA A 74 -4.08 5.56 3.92
C ALA A 74 -4.61 4.24 3.33
N HIS A 75 -4.68 4.06 2.00
CA HIS A 75 -5.26 2.86 1.37
C HIS A 75 -4.62 1.55 1.84
N HIS A 76 -3.30 1.54 2.07
CA HIS A 76 -2.62 0.35 2.56
C HIS A 76 -2.94 0.06 4.03
N LEU A 77 -3.16 1.09 4.85
CA LEU A 77 -3.52 0.94 6.26
C LEU A 77 -4.99 0.50 6.39
N ASP A 78 -5.86 1.09 5.58
CA ASP A 78 -7.27 0.73 5.44
C ASP A 78 -7.45 -0.75 5.05
N GLY A 79 -6.75 -1.20 3.99
CA GLY A 79 -6.78 -2.60 3.59
C GLY A 79 -6.24 -3.57 4.65
N LEU A 80 -5.31 -3.13 5.51
CA LEU A 80 -4.86 -3.94 6.66
C LEU A 80 -5.97 -4.04 7.73
N ILE A 81 -6.62 -2.92 8.05
CA ILE A 81 -7.73 -2.86 9.02
C ILE A 81 -8.86 -3.78 8.56
N ASP A 82 -9.31 -3.64 7.31
CA ASP A 82 -10.34 -4.49 6.71
C ASP A 82 -9.95 -5.96 6.76
N THR A 83 -8.68 -6.27 6.43
CA THR A 83 -8.17 -7.63 6.44
C THR A 83 -8.21 -8.22 7.84
N CYS A 84 -7.75 -7.49 8.84
CA CYS A 84 -7.76 -7.93 10.23
C CYS A 84 -9.19 -8.16 10.73
N ASP A 85 -10.10 -7.21 10.53
CA ASP A 85 -11.49 -7.36 10.95
C ASP A 85 -12.18 -8.51 10.24
N GLY A 86 -12.01 -8.62 8.92
CA GLY A 86 -12.57 -9.71 8.14
C GLY A 86 -12.05 -11.07 8.58
N VAL A 87 -10.73 -11.25 8.64
CA VAL A 87 -10.09 -12.56 8.91
C VAL A 87 -10.33 -13.04 10.34
N PHE A 88 -10.19 -12.15 11.32
CA PHE A 88 -10.23 -12.53 12.74
C PHE A 88 -11.64 -12.54 13.33
N ALA A 89 -12.57 -11.70 12.86
CA ALA A 89 -13.96 -11.72 13.35
C ALA A 89 -14.89 -12.63 12.53
N GLY A 90 -14.60 -12.87 11.23
CA GLY A 90 -15.46 -13.67 10.37
C GLY A 90 -15.17 -15.17 10.40
N LYS A 91 -16.18 -16.00 10.75
CA LYS A 91 -16.07 -17.47 10.80
C LYS A 91 -16.26 -18.18 9.46
N THR A 92 -16.91 -17.54 8.49
CA THR A 92 -17.15 -18.09 7.14
C THR A 92 -16.68 -17.10 6.08
N ILE A 93 -16.30 -17.58 4.88
CA ILE A 93 -15.83 -16.72 3.78
C ILE A 93 -16.82 -15.59 3.49
N LYS A 94 -18.13 -15.92 3.41
CA LYS A 94 -19.20 -14.93 3.19
C LYS A 94 -19.21 -13.85 4.28
N ARG A 95 -19.02 -14.22 5.55
CA ARG A 95 -18.97 -13.25 6.65
C ARG A 95 -17.70 -12.41 6.63
N ARG A 96 -16.53 -12.99 6.34
CA ARG A 96 -15.26 -12.25 6.22
C ARG A 96 -15.37 -11.15 5.16
N LEU A 97 -15.86 -11.50 3.97
CA LEU A 97 -16.04 -10.56 2.86
C LEU A 97 -17.09 -9.48 3.16
N ALA A 98 -18.15 -9.82 3.91
CA ALA A 98 -19.14 -8.85 4.34
C ALA A 98 -18.58 -7.85 5.35
N ILE A 99 -17.69 -8.29 6.26
CA ILE A 99 -17.01 -7.40 7.21
C ILE A 99 -16.04 -6.48 6.48
N MET A 100 -15.23 -7.01 5.54
CA MET A 100 -14.33 -6.21 4.68
C MET A 100 -15.06 -5.27 3.69
N ALA A 101 -16.38 -5.29 3.64
CA ALA A 101 -17.18 -4.36 2.84
C ALA A 101 -17.94 -3.37 3.73
N ASP A 102 -17.89 -3.56 5.04
CA ASP A 102 -18.47 -2.66 6.02
C ASP A 102 -17.51 -1.50 6.25
N THR A 103 -18.04 -0.29 6.38
CA THR A 103 -17.23 0.91 6.63
C THR A 103 -16.86 1.08 8.10
N ARG A 104 -17.37 0.22 8.99
CA ARG A 104 -17.09 0.27 10.43
C ARG A 104 -15.80 -0.47 10.73
N VAL A 105 -14.98 0.16 11.57
CA VAL A 105 -13.73 -0.41 12.07
C VAL A 105 -14.00 -1.23 13.33
N GLY A 106 -13.46 -2.44 13.38
CA GLY A 106 -13.51 -3.34 14.53
C GLY A 106 -12.23 -3.33 15.38
N THR A 107 -12.28 -4.03 16.51
CA THR A 107 -11.16 -4.10 17.46
C THR A 107 -9.94 -4.81 16.89
N PHE A 108 -10.12 -5.81 16.02
CA PHE A 108 -9.00 -6.50 15.37
C PHE A 108 -8.29 -5.58 14.36
N GLY A 109 -9.05 -4.80 13.59
CA GLY A 109 -8.54 -3.78 12.68
C GLY A 109 -7.69 -2.74 13.39
N ILE A 110 -8.22 -2.16 14.49
CA ILE A 110 -7.48 -1.19 15.31
C ILE A 110 -6.20 -1.82 15.88
N ALA A 111 -6.30 -3.02 16.46
CA ALA A 111 -5.13 -3.71 17.03
C ALA A 111 -4.07 -3.96 15.95
N GLY A 112 -4.46 -4.42 14.77
CA GLY A 112 -3.55 -4.64 13.64
C GLY A 112 -2.85 -3.35 13.18
N ALA A 113 -3.60 -2.27 13.04
CA ALA A 113 -3.07 -0.95 12.67
C ALA A 113 -2.04 -0.44 13.71
N ILE A 114 -2.34 -0.56 15.00
CA ILE A 114 -1.44 -0.18 16.09
C ILE A 114 -0.17 -1.02 16.04
N LEU A 115 -0.29 -2.35 16.00
CA LEU A 115 0.86 -3.26 16.04
C LEU A 115 1.79 -3.05 14.84
N VAL A 116 1.26 -2.91 13.63
CA VAL A 116 2.08 -2.67 12.43
C VAL A 116 2.71 -1.28 12.44
N THR A 117 2.02 -0.26 12.95
CA THR A 117 2.59 1.09 13.06
C THR A 117 3.71 1.15 14.10
N LEU A 118 3.52 0.50 15.27
CA LEU A 118 4.55 0.37 16.29
C LEU A 118 5.75 -0.42 15.78
N LEU A 119 5.52 -1.50 15.03
CA LEU A 119 6.60 -2.29 14.44
C LEU A 119 7.41 -1.44 13.45
N LYS A 120 6.75 -0.70 12.55
CA LYS A 120 7.43 0.23 11.63
C LYS A 120 8.28 1.25 12.39
N TYR A 121 7.72 1.84 13.44
CA TYR A 121 8.41 2.83 14.26
C TYR A 121 9.65 2.26 14.94
N ALA A 122 9.53 1.09 15.57
CA ALA A 122 10.64 0.41 16.21
C ALA A 122 11.71 -0.02 15.19
N SER A 123 11.29 -0.54 14.03
CA SER A 123 12.20 -0.96 12.96
C SER A 123 13.03 0.20 12.43
N LEU A 124 12.46 1.40 12.24
CA LEU A 124 13.22 2.58 11.76
C LEU A 124 14.40 2.97 12.67
N SER A 125 14.36 2.59 13.95
CA SER A 125 15.47 2.78 14.89
C SER A 125 16.49 1.63 14.88
N ALA A 126 16.13 0.48 14.32
CA ALA A 126 16.92 -0.75 14.40
C ALA A 126 17.61 -1.13 13.07
N VAL A 127 17.26 -0.48 11.96
CA VAL A 127 17.82 -0.79 10.63
C VAL A 127 18.44 0.45 9.98
N PRO A 128 19.35 0.29 9.00
CA PRO A 128 19.90 1.43 8.27
C PRO A 128 18.79 2.18 7.51
N MET A 129 18.70 3.49 7.75
CA MET A 129 17.58 4.33 7.30
C MET A 129 17.43 4.36 5.77
N LEU A 130 18.54 4.56 5.03
CA LEU A 130 18.50 4.69 3.57
C LEU A 130 17.90 3.45 2.88
N PRO A 131 18.44 2.22 3.06
CA PRO A 131 17.85 1.05 2.42
C PRO A 131 16.45 0.76 2.96
N ALA A 132 16.16 1.05 4.23
CA ALA A 132 14.81 0.87 4.77
C ALA A 132 13.77 1.75 4.07
N LEU A 133 14.06 3.04 3.91
CA LEU A 133 13.12 3.98 3.28
C LEU A 133 12.95 3.74 1.79
N LEU A 134 13.99 3.26 1.07
CA LEU A 134 13.87 2.94 -0.35
C LEU A 134 13.21 1.56 -0.59
N LEU A 135 13.66 0.53 0.13
CA LEU A 135 13.25 -0.84 -0.15
C LEU A 135 11.87 -1.17 0.44
N MET A 136 11.53 -0.66 1.63
CA MET A 136 10.26 -1.03 2.26
C MET A 136 9.04 -0.65 1.40
N PRO A 137 8.91 0.58 0.87
CA PRO A 137 7.79 0.90 0.00
C PRO A 137 7.86 0.14 -1.33
N THR A 138 9.05 0.01 -1.94
CA THR A 138 9.26 -0.71 -3.21
C THR A 138 8.82 -2.18 -3.10
N LEU A 139 9.33 -2.91 -2.11
CA LEU A 139 8.99 -4.31 -1.87
C LEU A 139 7.53 -4.49 -1.46
N SER A 140 6.96 -3.55 -0.70
CA SER A 140 5.53 -3.54 -0.38
C SER A 140 4.67 -3.48 -1.64
N ARG A 141 5.02 -2.63 -2.61
CA ARG A 141 4.26 -2.49 -3.88
C ARG A 141 4.47 -3.68 -4.80
N TRP A 142 5.67 -4.24 -4.83
CA TRP A 142 5.93 -5.49 -5.54
C TRP A 142 5.16 -6.66 -4.95
N GLY A 143 5.07 -6.73 -3.61
CA GLY A 143 4.24 -7.70 -2.89
C GLY A 143 2.77 -7.65 -3.30
N MET A 144 2.23 -6.47 -3.62
CA MET A 144 0.87 -6.35 -4.17
C MET A 144 0.76 -7.01 -5.55
N VAL A 145 1.74 -6.81 -6.44
CA VAL A 145 1.76 -7.45 -7.77
C VAL A 145 1.83 -8.97 -7.64
N ILE A 146 2.70 -9.48 -6.76
CA ILE A 146 2.81 -10.92 -6.46
C ILE A 146 1.47 -11.46 -5.96
N ALA A 147 0.80 -10.78 -5.05
CA ALA A 147 -0.49 -11.20 -4.51
C ALA A 147 -1.58 -11.22 -5.58
N ILE A 148 -1.67 -10.17 -6.41
CA ILE A 148 -2.63 -10.07 -7.52
C ILE A 148 -2.39 -11.18 -8.54
N PHE A 149 -1.13 -11.47 -8.88
CA PHE A 149 -0.78 -12.55 -9.80
C PHE A 149 -1.12 -13.94 -9.22
N THR A 150 -0.72 -14.20 -7.98
CA THR A 150 -0.77 -15.54 -7.37
C THR A 150 -2.18 -15.98 -6.98
N PHE A 151 -2.97 -15.10 -6.38
CA PHE A 151 -4.24 -15.50 -5.78
C PHE A 151 -5.44 -15.21 -6.70
N PRO A 152 -6.50 -16.05 -6.66
CA PRO A 152 -7.74 -15.76 -7.37
C PRO A 152 -8.45 -14.56 -6.74
N TYR A 153 -9.19 -13.80 -7.54
CA TYR A 153 -9.97 -12.68 -7.03
C TYR A 153 -11.18 -13.21 -6.24
N ALA A 154 -11.38 -12.69 -5.02
CA ALA A 154 -12.36 -13.25 -4.08
C ALA A 154 -13.81 -12.80 -4.31
N ARG A 155 -14.05 -11.73 -5.10
CA ARG A 155 -15.39 -11.20 -5.40
C ARG A 155 -15.75 -11.44 -6.87
N ALA A 156 -17.05 -11.41 -7.19
CA ALA A 156 -17.53 -11.54 -8.57
C ALA A 156 -17.15 -10.33 -9.45
N SER A 157 -17.06 -9.15 -8.85
CA SER A 157 -16.67 -7.90 -9.51
C SER A 157 -16.08 -6.91 -8.50
N GLY A 158 -15.35 -5.91 -9.00
CA GLY A 158 -14.78 -4.83 -8.20
C GLY A 158 -13.45 -4.35 -8.75
N MET A 159 -12.85 -3.31 -8.15
CA MET A 159 -11.60 -2.72 -8.66
C MET A 159 -10.47 -3.76 -8.82
N GLY A 160 -10.40 -4.76 -7.95
CA GLY A 160 -9.39 -5.82 -8.04
C GLY A 160 -9.53 -6.72 -9.28
N SER A 161 -10.72 -6.83 -9.90
CA SER A 161 -10.89 -7.64 -11.11
C SER A 161 -10.15 -7.03 -12.30
N ALA A 162 -10.12 -5.70 -12.41
CA ALA A 162 -9.40 -4.98 -13.47
C ALA A 162 -7.90 -5.28 -13.43
N PHE A 163 -7.30 -5.20 -12.24
CA PHE A 163 -5.90 -5.58 -12.03
C PHE A 163 -5.66 -7.07 -12.30
N LYS A 164 -6.54 -7.96 -11.81
CA LYS A 164 -6.38 -9.40 -11.99
C LYS A 164 -6.41 -9.82 -13.46
N GLN A 165 -7.32 -9.26 -14.25
CA GLN A 165 -7.39 -9.53 -15.70
C GLN A 165 -6.10 -9.13 -16.42
N GLY A 166 -5.40 -8.11 -15.93
CA GLY A 166 -4.12 -7.67 -16.45
C GLY A 166 -2.89 -8.34 -15.83
N ALA A 167 -3.02 -9.27 -14.88
CA ALA A 167 -1.88 -9.84 -14.19
C ALA A 167 -1.28 -11.01 -15.00
N THR A 168 -0.19 -10.76 -15.74
CA THR A 168 0.55 -11.78 -16.49
C THR A 168 1.93 -12.02 -15.88
N TRP A 169 2.54 -13.16 -16.20
CA TRP A 169 3.89 -13.48 -15.73
C TRP A 169 4.93 -12.46 -16.25
N GLN A 170 4.77 -11.93 -17.47
CA GLN A 170 5.67 -10.89 -17.99
C GLN A 170 5.60 -9.63 -17.13
N ARG A 171 4.38 -9.23 -16.74
CA ARG A 171 4.17 -8.04 -15.91
C ARG A 171 4.70 -8.24 -14.50
N LEU A 172 4.59 -9.45 -13.95
CA LEU A 172 5.23 -9.81 -12.69
C LEU A 172 6.76 -9.73 -12.77
N ALA A 173 7.35 -10.25 -13.86
CA ALA A 173 8.81 -10.29 -14.02
C ALA A 173 9.43 -8.91 -14.28
N ILE A 174 8.68 -8.00 -14.91
CA ILE A 174 9.13 -6.64 -15.25
C ILE A 174 8.85 -5.64 -14.11
N ALA A 175 7.85 -5.90 -13.26
CA ALA A 175 7.56 -5.10 -12.07
C ALA A 175 8.72 -5.19 -11.07
#